data_AF-X5EFJ4-F1
#
_entry.id   AF-X5EFJ4-F1
#
_cell.length_a   1.000
_cell.length_b   1.000
_cell.length_c   1.000
_cell.angle_alpha   90.00
_cell.angle_beta   90.00
_cell.angle_gamma   90.00
#
_symmetry.space_group_name_H-M   'P 1'
#
loop_
_entity.id
_entity.type
_entity.pdbx_description
1 polymer ?
#
loop_
_entity_poly.entity_id
_entity_poly.type
_entity_poly.pdbx_seq_one_letter_code
_entity_poly.pdbx_strand_id
1 'polypeptide(L)'
;MNKTLILALSALLGLAACSAERASLFPSYKLKVIQGNEIDPRAAAALRLGMTKDQVLLLLGSPLLRDAFHTDRWDYTFNTSRNGIIKERSNLTVYFENGVLVRTEGDALQNAAEALKDRQNTDKP
;
A
#
# COMPACT_ATOMS: atom_id res chain seq x y z
N MET A 1 32.38 -25.69 -53.28
CA MET A 1 31.05 -26.05 -52.73
C MET A 1 31.00 -26.12 -51.20
N ASN A 2 32.13 -26.25 -50.49
CA ASN A 2 32.10 -26.45 -49.03
C ASN A 2 32.01 -25.13 -48.23
N LYS A 3 32.49 -24.00 -48.79
CA LYS A 3 32.43 -22.68 -48.13
C LYS A 3 31.01 -22.12 -48.00
N THR A 4 30.13 -22.36 -48.99
CA THR A 4 28.72 -21.94 -48.95
C THR A 4 27.92 -22.75 -47.93
N LEU A 5 28.25 -24.04 -47.77
CA LEU A 5 27.67 -24.91 -46.74
C LEU A 5 28.03 -24.44 -45.32
N ILE A 6 29.29 -24.06 -45.10
CA ILE A 6 29.77 -23.54 -43.80
C ILE A 6 29.08 -22.22 -43.46
N LEU A 7 28.95 -21.32 -44.46
CA LEU A 7 28.28 -20.03 -44.27
C LEU A 7 26.79 -20.23 -43.91
N ALA A 8 26.10 -21.11 -44.64
CA ALA A 8 24.69 -21.43 -44.38
C ALA A 8 24.48 -22.06 -42.99
N LEU A 9 25.38 -22.96 -42.57
CA LEU A 9 25.31 -23.59 -41.26
C LEU A 9 25.55 -22.57 -40.13
N SER A 10 26.51 -21.67 -40.29
CA SER A 10 26.78 -20.61 -39.30
C SER A 10 25.60 -19.63 -39.15
N ALA A 11 24.91 -19.31 -40.25
CA ALA A 11 23.71 -18.47 -40.21
C ALA A 11 22.56 -19.19 -39.48
N LEU A 12 22.40 -20.50 -39.70
CA LEU A 12 21.36 -21.31 -39.05
C LEU A 12 21.57 -21.40 -37.52
N LEU A 13 22.83 -21.56 -37.07
CA LEU A 13 23.16 -21.54 -35.63
C LEU A 13 22.96 -20.15 -35.00
N GLY A 14 23.23 -19.07 -35.74
CA GLY A 14 23.01 -17.70 -35.26
C GLY A 14 21.53 -17.37 -35.01
N LEU A 15 20.64 -17.85 -35.87
CA LEU A 15 19.20 -17.65 -35.71
C LEU A 15 18.61 -18.44 -34.53
N ALA A 16 19.14 -19.64 -34.24
CA ALA A 16 18.71 -20.44 -33.10
C ALA A 16 19.09 -19.83 -31.73
N ALA A 17 20.10 -18.95 -31.70
CA ALA A 17 20.53 -18.26 -30.48
C ALA A 17 19.58 -17.11 -30.05
N CYS A 18 18.79 -16.55 -30.98
CA CYS A 18 17.83 -15.47 -30.72
C CYS A 18 16.38 -15.96 -30.57
N SER A 19 16.18 -17.21 -30.14
CA SER A 19 14.82 -17.74 -29.95
C SER A 19 14.11 -17.04 -28.78
N ALA A 20 12.96 -16.42 -29.05
CA ALA A 20 12.10 -15.74 -28.06
C ALA A 20 11.67 -16.65 -26.89
N GLU A 21 11.75 -17.97 -27.07
CA GLU A 21 11.53 -18.97 -26.01
C GLU A 21 12.56 -18.86 -24.86
N ARG A 22 13.79 -18.39 -25.14
CA ARG A 22 14.77 -18.13 -24.07
C ARG A 22 14.47 -16.83 -23.31
N ALA A 23 13.78 -15.86 -23.94
CA ALA A 23 13.33 -14.65 -23.27
C ALA A 23 12.20 -14.94 -22.26
N SER A 24 11.35 -15.94 -22.54
CA SER A 24 10.33 -16.43 -21.58
C SER A 24 10.91 -17.25 -20.42
N LEU A 25 12.17 -17.69 -20.50
CA LEU A 25 12.84 -18.40 -19.41
C LEU A 25 13.38 -17.45 -18.32
N PHE A 26 13.39 -16.14 -18.58
CA PHE A 26 13.66 -15.17 -17.53
C PHE A 26 12.42 -15.05 -16.63
N PRO A 27 12.54 -15.31 -15.31
CA PRO A 27 11.41 -15.16 -14.40
C PRO A 27 10.95 -13.70 -14.41
N SER A 28 9.77 -13.44 -14.99
CA SER A 28 9.16 -12.12 -14.97
C SER A 28 8.60 -11.86 -13.57
N TYR A 29 9.32 -11.10 -12.75
CA TYR A 29 8.84 -10.70 -11.43
C TYR A 29 7.88 -9.52 -11.58
N LYS A 30 6.58 -9.78 -11.38
CA LYS A 30 5.59 -8.70 -11.19
C LYS A 30 5.59 -8.30 -9.72
N LEU A 31 6.24 -7.19 -9.40
CA LEU A 31 6.07 -6.57 -8.09
C LEU A 31 4.62 -6.09 -7.98
N LYS A 32 3.90 -6.55 -6.96
CA LYS A 32 2.53 -6.09 -6.70
C LYS A 32 2.62 -4.64 -6.23
N VAL A 33 2.27 -3.69 -7.11
CA VAL A 33 2.11 -2.30 -6.71
C VAL A 33 0.86 -2.23 -5.82
N ILE A 34 1.07 -1.83 -4.58
CA ILE A 34 0.00 -1.66 -3.61
C ILE A 34 -0.70 -0.35 -3.96
N GLN A 35 -1.88 -0.42 -4.56
CA GLN A 35 -2.76 0.73 -4.74
C GLN A 35 -3.74 0.77 -3.55
N GLY A 36 -3.73 1.85 -2.77
CA GLY A 36 -4.71 2.05 -1.70
C GLY A 36 -4.20 2.95 -0.56
N ASN A 37 -5.11 3.23 0.37
CA ASN A 37 -4.92 4.12 1.53
C ASN A 37 -3.89 3.54 2.51
N GLU A 38 -2.64 4.00 2.42
CA GLU A 38 -1.64 3.81 3.46
C GLU A 38 -1.84 4.89 4.53
N ILE A 39 -1.85 4.49 5.80
CA ILE A 39 -2.04 5.42 6.92
C ILE A 39 -0.68 5.99 7.36
N ASP A 40 -0.60 7.31 7.56
CA ASP A 40 0.51 7.86 8.35
C ASP A 40 0.24 7.57 9.83
N PRO A 41 1.08 6.76 10.52
CA PRO A 41 0.90 6.48 11.95
C PRO A 41 0.84 7.74 12.81
N ARG A 42 1.51 8.82 12.39
CA ARG A 42 1.48 10.11 13.10
C ARG A 42 0.12 10.78 12.98
N ALA A 43 -0.53 10.68 11.82
CA ALA A 43 -1.87 11.21 11.64
C ALA A 43 -2.85 10.45 12.54
N ALA A 44 -2.84 9.12 12.53
CA ALA A 44 -3.68 8.33 13.43
C ALA A 44 -3.49 8.69 14.92
N ALA A 45 -2.24 8.86 15.35
CA ALA A 45 -1.90 9.24 16.72
C ALA A 45 -2.25 10.71 17.07
N ALA A 46 -2.38 11.58 16.06
CA ALA A 46 -2.73 12.98 16.24
C ALA A 46 -4.24 13.22 16.39
N LEU A 47 -5.08 12.20 16.20
CA LEU A 47 -6.52 12.30 16.43
C LEU A 47 -6.82 12.60 17.90
N ARG A 48 -7.67 13.59 18.14
CA ARG A 48 -8.08 14.00 19.49
C ARG A 48 -9.58 14.24 19.55
N LEU A 49 -10.16 13.85 20.68
CA LEU A 49 -11.56 14.16 20.97
C LEU A 49 -11.79 15.68 20.91
N GLY A 50 -12.95 16.08 20.41
CA GLY A 50 -13.32 17.48 20.17
C GLY A 50 -12.90 18.05 18.82
N MET A 51 -12.13 17.31 17.99
CA MET A 51 -11.80 17.74 16.63
C MET A 51 -13.04 17.86 15.75
N THR A 52 -13.12 18.88 14.92
CA THR A 52 -14.23 19.04 13.96
C THR A 52 -14.09 18.04 12.80
N LYS A 53 -15.20 17.78 12.10
CA LYS A 53 -15.20 16.95 10.87
C LYS A 53 -14.15 17.40 9.85
N ASP A 54 -13.96 18.72 9.67
CA ASP A 54 -12.97 19.27 8.72
C ASP A 54 -11.53 19.05 9.17
N GLN A 55 -11.26 19.13 10.49
CA GLN A 55 -9.94 18.83 11.02
C GLN A 55 -9.59 17.35 10.83
N VAL A 56 -10.56 16.45 11.05
CA VAL A 56 -10.37 15.02 10.81
C VAL A 56 -10.14 14.75 9.31
N LEU A 57 -10.89 15.42 8.41
CA LEU A 57 -10.68 15.31 6.96
C LEU A 57 -9.30 15.80 6.52
N LEU A 58 -8.81 16.90 7.10
CA LEU A 58 -7.48 17.42 6.78
C LEU A 58 -6.37 16.45 7.20
N LEU A 59 -6.61 15.70 8.26
CA LEU A 59 -5.62 14.85 8.91
C LEU A 59 -5.59 13.42 8.35
N LEU A 60 -6.76 12.83 8.08
CA LEU A 60 -6.90 11.46 7.57
C LEU A 60 -7.32 11.39 6.08
N GLY A 61 -7.74 12.51 5.49
CA GLY A 61 -8.36 12.54 4.16
C GLY A 61 -9.85 12.22 4.19
N SER A 62 -10.46 12.17 3.01
CA SER A 62 -11.88 11.76 2.89
C SER A 62 -12.02 10.26 3.12
N PRO A 63 -13.00 9.82 3.92
CA PRO A 63 -13.34 8.39 3.98
C PRO A 63 -13.82 7.92 2.60
N LEU A 64 -13.61 6.64 2.31
CA LEU A 64 -14.01 6.03 1.03
C LEU A 64 -15.53 5.97 0.87
N LEU A 65 -16.25 5.89 2.00
CA LEU A 65 -17.70 5.85 2.08
C LEU A 65 -18.18 6.94 3.04
N ARG A 66 -18.95 7.89 2.52
CA ARG A 66 -19.80 8.77 3.33
C ARG A 66 -21.21 8.21 3.22
N ASP A 67 -21.65 7.50 4.24
CA ASP A 67 -23.03 7.03 4.29
C ASP A 67 -23.96 8.24 4.49
N ALA A 68 -24.97 8.36 3.62
CA ALA A 68 -25.98 9.41 3.71
C ALA A 68 -26.84 9.25 4.99
N PHE A 69 -26.94 8.04 5.54
CA PHE A 69 -27.75 7.75 6.74
C PHE A 69 -26.94 7.87 8.04
N HIS A 70 -25.61 7.71 7.98
CA HIS A 70 -24.72 7.81 9.13
C HIS A 70 -23.70 8.94 8.93
N THR A 71 -24.19 10.17 8.85
CA THR A 71 -23.34 11.38 8.70
C THR A 71 -22.34 11.55 9.86
N ASP A 72 -22.62 10.88 10.98
CA ASP A 72 -21.88 10.95 12.24
C ASP A 72 -20.94 9.77 12.49
N ARG A 73 -20.80 8.84 11.54
CA ARG A 73 -19.83 7.74 11.64
C ARG A 73 -19.06 7.65 10.34
N TRP A 74 -17.73 7.75 10.41
CA TRP A 74 -16.88 7.48 9.24
C TRP A 74 -16.01 6.26 9.50
N ASP A 75 -16.00 5.35 8.54
CA ASP A 75 -15.17 4.16 8.55
C ASP A 75 -14.03 4.33 7.53
N TYR A 76 -12.81 4.14 8.01
CA TYR A 76 -11.59 4.13 7.23
C TYR A 76 -10.98 2.73 7.24
N THR A 77 -10.50 2.29 6.09
CA THR A 77 -9.74 1.05 5.95
C THR A 77 -8.38 1.38 5.35
N PHE A 78 -7.34 1.01 6.06
CA PHE A 78 -5.96 1.25 5.71
C PHE A 78 -5.25 -0.07 5.44
N ASN A 79 -4.27 -0.06 4.56
CA ASN A 79 -3.42 -1.22 4.33
C ASN A 79 -1.99 -0.88 4.73
N THR A 80 -1.38 -1.74 5.55
CA THR A 80 0.04 -1.66 5.88
C THR A 80 0.80 -2.60 4.95
N SER A 81 1.71 -2.03 4.16
CA SER A 81 2.53 -2.80 3.23
C SER A 81 3.99 -2.84 3.66
N ARG A 82 4.64 -3.99 3.49
CA ARG A 82 6.09 -4.13 3.66
C ARG A 82 6.65 -4.80 2.41
N ASN A 83 7.62 -4.16 1.77
CA ASN A 83 8.28 -4.66 0.55
C ASN A 83 7.29 -4.97 -0.60
N GLY A 84 6.25 -4.13 -0.77
CA GLY A 84 5.25 -4.33 -1.83
C GLY A 84 4.27 -5.48 -1.58
N ILE A 85 4.16 -5.97 -0.33
CA ILE A 85 3.17 -6.96 0.08
C ILE A 85 2.30 -6.37 1.21
N ILE A 86 0.98 -6.40 1.04
CA ILE A 86 0.03 -6.05 2.12
C ILE A 86 0.21 -7.09 3.22
N LYS A 87 0.68 -6.65 4.38
CA LYS A 87 0.84 -7.52 5.55
C LYS A 87 -0.40 -7.49 6.43
N GLU A 88 -1.00 -6.32 6.54
CA GLU A 88 -2.10 -6.10 7.45
C GLU A 88 -3.08 -5.08 6.87
N ARG A 89 -4.35 -5.27 7.21
CA ARG A 89 -5.41 -4.31 6.91
C ARG A 89 -5.99 -3.87 8.23
N SER A 90 -6.03 -2.55 8.42
CA SER A 90 -6.50 -1.95 9.63
C SER A 90 -7.71 -1.09 9.42
N ASN A 91 -8.66 -1.19 10.35
CA ASN A 91 -9.87 -0.40 10.32
C ASN A 91 -9.83 0.68 11.40
N LEU A 92 -10.41 1.84 11.08
CA LEU A 92 -10.61 2.95 11.99
C LEU A 92 -12.02 3.47 11.81
N THR A 93 -12.82 3.42 12.86
CA THR A 93 -14.15 4.03 12.91
C THR A 93 -14.08 5.26 13.79
N VAL A 94 -14.50 6.39 13.25
CA VAL A 94 -14.63 7.65 14.00
C VAL A 94 -16.09 8.04 14.12
N TYR A 95 -16.47 8.42 15.34
CA TYR A 95 -17.83 8.82 15.70
C TYR A 95 -17.86 10.31 16.03
N PHE A 96 -18.84 10.99 15.48
CA PHE A 96 -19.07 12.42 15.68
C PHE A 96 -20.40 12.63 16.42
N GLU A 97 -20.45 13.63 17.27
CA GLU A 97 -21.70 14.17 17.82
C GLU A 97 -21.63 15.69 17.72
N ASN A 98 -22.72 16.33 17.29
CA ASN A 98 -22.77 17.80 17.12
C ASN A 98 -21.62 18.37 16.27
N GLY A 99 -21.11 17.58 15.31
CA GLY A 99 -20.02 17.99 14.41
C GLY A 99 -18.60 17.83 14.97
N VAL A 100 -18.43 17.29 16.18
CA VAL A 100 -17.12 17.05 16.81
C VAL A 100 -16.87 15.58 17.08
N LEU A 101 -15.60 15.17 17.04
CA LEU A 101 -15.15 13.81 17.28
C LEU A 101 -15.34 13.44 18.76
N VAL A 102 -16.14 12.40 19.03
CA VAL A 102 -16.43 11.93 20.39
C VAL A 102 -15.85 10.56 20.71
N ARG A 103 -15.62 9.72 19.69
CA ARG A 103 -15.10 8.37 19.88
C ARG A 103 -14.33 7.90 18.66
N THR A 104 -13.30 7.11 18.90
CA THR A 104 -12.50 6.44 17.88
C THR A 104 -12.37 4.96 18.25
N GLU A 105 -12.60 4.07 17.30
CA GLU A 105 -12.48 2.62 17.46
C GLU A 105 -11.69 2.01 16.31
N GLY A 106 -11.14 0.83 16.53
CA GLY A 106 -10.46 0.05 15.49
C GLY A 106 -8.99 -0.20 15.79
N ASP A 107 -8.45 -1.20 15.09
CA ASP A 107 -7.10 -1.70 15.28
C ASP A 107 -6.03 -0.74 14.69
N ALA A 108 -6.43 0.17 13.79
CA ALA A 108 -5.51 1.15 13.19
C ALA A 108 -4.81 2.06 14.21
N LEU A 109 -5.47 2.38 15.34
CA LEU A 109 -4.88 3.22 16.39
C LEU A 109 -3.75 2.49 17.12
N GLN A 110 -3.98 1.22 17.44
CA GLN A 110 -3.00 0.37 18.11
C GLN A 110 -1.80 0.12 17.19
N ASN A 111 -2.07 -0.25 15.93
CA ASN A 111 -1.05 -0.51 14.93
C ASN A 111 -0.22 0.75 14.62
N ALA A 112 -0.85 1.93 14.61
CA ALA A 112 -0.13 3.20 14.49
C ALA A 112 0.77 3.47 15.70
N ALA A 113 0.29 3.24 16.92
CA ALA A 113 1.08 3.44 18.13
C ALA A 113 2.28 2.49 18.18
N GLU A 114 2.11 1.23 17.78
CA GLU A 114 3.20 0.25 17.67
C GLU A 114 4.22 0.65 16.60
N ALA A 115 3.76 1.05 15.41
CA ALA A 115 4.64 1.52 14.34
C ALA A 115 5.47 2.75 14.75
N LEU A 116 4.92 3.65 15.57
CA LEU A 116 5.67 4.80 16.10
C LEU A 116 6.72 4.38 17.15
N LYS A 117 6.39 3.44 18.04
CA LYS A 117 7.34 2.89 19.02
C LYS A 117 8.49 2.17 18.34
N ASP A 118 8.20 1.36 17.33
CA ASP A 118 9.22 0.65 16.55
C ASP A 118 10.18 1.61 15.88
N ARG A 119 9.66 2.69 15.28
CA ARG A 119 10.48 3.76 14.68
C ARG A 119 11.38 4.45 15.71
N GLN A 120 10.87 4.73 16.90
CA GLN A 120 11.66 5.30 17.99
C GLN A 120 12.75 4.35 18.49
N ASN A 121 12.47 3.03 18.54
CA ASN A 121 13.44 2.03 18.97
C ASN A 121 14.56 1.83 17.94
N THR A 122 14.28 1.93 16.64
CA THR A 122 15.31 1.86 15.59
C THR A 122 16.21 3.09 15.53
N ASP A 123 15.75 4.23 16.05
CA ASP A 123 16.50 5.50 16.05
C ASP A 123 17.31 5.71 17.35
N LYS A 124 17.18 4.77 18.30
CA LYS A 124 17.97 4.73 19.54
C LYS A 124 19.36 4.15 19.21
N PRO A 125 20.45 4.85 19.55
CA PRO A 125 21.82 4.41 19.26
C PRO A 125 22.20 3.15 20.05
#